data_AF-A0AA90U577-F1
#
_entry.id   AF-A0AA90U577-F1
#
_cell.length_a   1.000
_cell.length_b   1.000
_cell.length_c   1.000
_cell.angle_alpha   90.00
_cell.angle_beta   90.00
_cell.angle_gamma   90.00
#
_symmetry.space_group_name_H-M   'P 1'
#
loop_
_entity.id
_entity.type
_entity.pdbx_description
1 polymer ?
#
loop_
_entity_poly.entity_id
_entity_poly.type
_entity_poly.pdbx_seq_one_letter_code
_entity_poly.pdbx_strand_id
1 'polypeptide(L)'
;MASRFNLAVEMPEILNDNNFIWVTDSIGAQRNRPVNLTFIVDSIIKRIAEGRSIITFIDIFDLLIVYHTFYDVARAFEQIKSVAIEKNSYLIIVLGEGTMDNIQFGQITRYCLEWNPEKIQDLKE
;
A
#
# COMPACT_ATOMS: atom_id res chain seq x y z
N MET A 1 3.45 18.41 10.69
CA MET A 1 3.75 18.75 9.28
C MET A 1 5.01 18.02 8.87
N ALA A 2 4.92 17.05 7.96
CA ALA A 2 6.10 16.40 7.37
C ALA A 2 6.13 16.71 5.87
N SER A 3 7.07 17.56 5.47
CA SER A 3 7.39 17.85 4.06
C SER A 3 8.10 16.64 3.44
N ARG A 4 7.91 16.41 2.14
CA ARG A 4 8.62 15.38 1.34
C ARG A 4 10.15 15.47 1.46
N PHE A 5 10.69 16.64 1.81
CA PHE A 5 12.11 16.84 2.06
C PHE A 5 12.58 16.20 3.39
N ASN A 6 11.72 16.20 4.41
CA ASN A 6 12.04 15.59 5.71
C ASN A 6 12.05 14.08 5.61
N LEU A 7 11.17 13.47 4.80
CA LEU A 7 11.16 12.01 4.56
C LEU A 7 12.47 11.48 3.94
N ALA A 8 13.23 12.33 3.23
CA ALA A 8 14.50 11.95 2.62
C ALA A 8 15.72 12.19 3.54
N VAL A 9 15.58 12.98 4.60
CA VAL A 9 16.71 13.47 5.42
C VAL A 9 16.62 12.96 6.87
N GLU A 10 15.42 12.82 7.43
CA GLU A 10 15.16 12.22 8.74
C GLU A 10 13.82 11.47 8.72
N MET A 11 13.90 10.14 8.86
CA MET A 11 12.72 9.31 8.95
C MET A 11 11.93 9.71 10.22
N PRO A 12 10.69 10.23 10.12
CA PRO A 12 9.87 10.59 11.27
C PRO A 12 9.83 9.45 12.30
N GLU A 13 9.81 9.72 13.60
CA GLU A 13 9.80 8.66 14.63
C GLU A 13 8.63 7.65 14.47
N ILE A 14 7.54 8.08 13.82
CA ILE A 14 6.38 7.25 13.46
C ILE A 14 6.62 6.32 12.24
N LEU A 15 7.76 6.45 11.56
CA LEU A 15 8.23 5.57 10.50
C LEU A 15 9.46 4.83 11.01
N ASN A 16 9.27 3.68 11.62
CA ASN A 16 10.31 2.78 12.08
C ASN A 16 9.88 1.33 11.82
N ASP A 17 10.79 0.39 11.95
CA ASP A 17 10.54 -1.02 11.60
C ASP A 17 9.38 -1.66 12.39
N ASN A 18 8.98 -1.08 13.52
CA ASN A 18 7.90 -1.57 14.38
C ASN A 18 6.53 -0.95 14.07
N ASN A 19 6.46 0.11 13.26
CA ASN A 19 5.20 0.78 12.93
C ASN A 19 5.01 1.01 11.42
N PHE A 20 5.99 0.67 10.59
CA PHE A 20 5.95 0.82 9.14
C PHE A 20 6.18 -0.50 8.41
N ILE A 21 5.30 -0.84 7.46
CA ILE A 21 5.54 -1.90 6.47
C ILE A 21 5.77 -1.23 5.13
N TRP A 22 6.92 -1.50 4.51
CA TRP A 22 7.17 -1.16 3.11
C TRP A 22 7.19 -2.43 2.27
N VAL A 23 6.25 -2.51 1.33
CA VAL A 23 6.25 -3.56 0.31
C VAL A 23 6.49 -2.92 -1.05
N THR A 24 7.67 -3.16 -1.61
CA THR A 24 8.14 -2.65 -2.91
C THR A 24 8.78 -3.77 -3.71
N ASP A 25 8.97 -3.54 -5.00
CA ASP A 25 9.70 -4.47 -5.84
C ASP A 25 11.20 -4.41 -5.52
N SER A 26 11.83 -5.57 -5.37
CA SER A 26 13.28 -5.63 -5.19
C SER A 26 13.95 -5.44 -6.56
N ILE A 27 14.73 -4.36 -6.73
CA ILE A 27 15.65 -4.15 -7.87
C ILE A 27 16.88 -5.09 -7.75
N GLY A 28 16.65 -6.38 -7.50
CA GLY A 28 17.69 -7.40 -7.36
C GLY A 28 17.85 -8.18 -8.65
N ALA A 29 19.09 -8.36 -9.11
CA ALA A 29 19.47 -9.04 -10.36
C ALA A 29 18.98 -10.51 -10.50
N GLN A 30 18.35 -11.08 -9.48
CA GLN A 30 17.68 -12.36 -9.56
C GLN A 30 16.17 -12.17 -9.53
N ARG A 31 15.55 -12.33 -10.69
CA ARG A 31 14.10 -12.32 -10.93
C ARG A 31 13.41 -13.46 -10.17
N ASN A 32 13.26 -13.33 -8.86
CA ASN A 32 12.14 -13.97 -8.20
C ASN A 32 10.91 -13.19 -8.66
N ARG A 33 10.21 -13.75 -9.64
CA ARG A 33 8.83 -13.36 -9.92
C ARG A 33 8.12 -13.23 -8.55
N PRO A 34 7.27 -12.23 -8.30
CA PRO A 34 6.42 -12.22 -7.11
C PRO A 34 5.37 -13.33 -7.27
N VAL A 35 5.79 -14.61 -7.24
CA VAL A 35 4.95 -15.76 -7.62
C VAL A 35 3.91 -16.06 -6.55
N ASN A 36 4.17 -15.69 -5.30
CA ASN A 36 3.29 -16.07 -4.19
C ASN A 36 2.54 -14.86 -3.63
N LEU A 37 1.45 -14.50 -4.31
CA LEU A 37 0.50 -13.48 -3.86
C LEU A 37 0.00 -13.78 -2.44
N THR A 38 -0.31 -15.04 -2.13
CA THR A 38 -0.74 -15.48 -0.79
C THR A 38 0.31 -15.17 0.27
N PHE A 39 1.58 -15.49 0.04
CA PHE A 39 2.64 -15.20 0.99
C PHE A 39 2.79 -13.70 1.28
N ILE A 40 2.72 -12.87 0.23
CA ILE A 40 2.80 -11.40 0.37
C ILE A 40 1.63 -10.92 1.23
N VAL A 41 0.41 -11.33 0.90
CA VAL A 41 -0.82 -10.92 1.58
C VAL A 41 -0.82 -11.37 3.03
N ASP A 42 -0.53 -12.64 3.29
CA ASP A 42 -0.50 -13.21 4.64
C ASP A 42 0.55 -12.53 5.52
N SER A 43 1.71 -12.19 4.95
CA SER A 43 2.78 -11.49 5.66
C SER A 43 2.36 -10.07 6.07
N ILE A 44 1.69 -9.34 5.18
CA ILE A 44 1.16 -8.01 5.45
C ILE A 44 0.05 -8.09 6.51
N ILE A 45 -0.94 -8.96 6.29
CA ILE A 45 -2.09 -9.14 7.19
C ILE A 45 -1.61 -9.51 8.59
N LYS A 46 -0.66 -10.44 8.72
CA LYS A 46 -0.12 -10.85 10.02
C LYS A 46 0.49 -9.67 10.78
N ARG A 47 1.31 -8.85 10.11
CA ARG A 47 1.94 -7.69 10.75
C ARG A 47 0.93 -6.65 11.21
N ILE A 48 -0.09 -6.35 10.39
CA ILE A 48 -1.18 -5.44 10.76
C ILE A 48 -1.97 -6.01 11.94
N ALA A 49 -2.36 -7.30 11.86
CA ALA A 49 -3.16 -7.97 12.88
C ALA A 49 -2.48 -8.04 14.25
N GLU A 50 -1.15 -8.20 14.27
CA GLU A 50 -0.33 -8.17 15.50
C GLU A 50 -0.15 -6.77 16.09
N GLY A 51 -0.69 -5.72 15.46
CA GLY A 51 -0.54 -4.32 15.90
C GLY A 51 0.89 -3.78 15.76
N ARG A 52 1.73 -4.46 14.95
CA ARG A 52 3.14 -4.12 14.74
C ARG A 52 3.33 -3.17 13.56
N SER A 53 2.28 -2.46 13.16
CA SER A 53 2.25 -1.59 11.99
C SER A 53 1.10 -0.59 12.16
N ILE A 54 1.45 0.70 12.24
CA ILE A 54 0.51 1.82 12.25
C ILE A 54 0.26 2.30 10.81
N ILE A 55 1.28 2.16 9.96
CA ILE A 55 1.25 2.57 8.55
C ILE A 55 1.74 1.41 7.70
N THR A 56 0.94 1.02 6.71
CA THR A 56 1.30 0.03 5.69
C THR A 56 1.36 0.73 4.35
N PHE A 57 2.52 0.69 3.68
CA PHE A 57 2.74 1.27 2.36
C PHE A 57 3.03 0.17 1.34
N ILE A 58 2.22 0.12 0.28
CA ILE A 58 2.28 -0.91 -0.76
C ILE A 58 2.46 -0.25 -2.13
N ASP A 59 3.58 -0.54 -2.78
CA ASP A 59 3.98 -0.04 -4.09
C ASP A 59 4.41 -1.19 -5.01
N ILE A 60 3.52 -2.18 -5.14
CA ILE A 60 3.71 -3.35 -6.01
C ILE A 60 2.43 -3.81 -6.71
N PHE A 61 1.31 -3.09 -6.56
CA PHE A 61 0.02 -3.53 -7.10
C PHE A 61 0.11 -3.76 -8.62
N ASP A 62 0.64 -2.77 -9.32
CA ASP A 62 0.84 -2.78 -10.77
C ASP A 62 1.74 -3.94 -11.22
N LEU A 63 2.78 -4.24 -10.44
CA LEU A 63 3.65 -5.38 -10.73
C LEU A 63 2.93 -6.71 -10.52
N LEU A 64 2.09 -6.82 -9.49
CA LEU A 64 1.35 -8.06 -9.20
C LEU A 64 0.35 -8.39 -10.31
N ILE A 65 -0.33 -7.40 -10.89
CA ILE A 65 -1.28 -7.63 -12.00
C ILE A 65 -0.60 -8.02 -13.32
N VAL A 66 0.73 -7.85 -13.45
CA VAL A 66 1.51 -8.40 -14.57
C VAL A 66 1.67 -9.93 -14.45
N TYR A 67 1.68 -10.46 -13.21
CA TYR A 67 1.94 -11.88 -12.95
C TYR A 67 0.71 -12.67 -12.49
N HIS A 68 -0.34 -11.99 -12.05
CA HIS A 68 -1.59 -12.56 -11.53
C HIS A 68 -2.80 -11.90 -12.19
N THR A 69 -3.98 -12.51 -12.10
CA THR A 69 -5.19 -11.86 -12.62
C THR A 69 -5.53 -10.64 -11.77
N PHE A 70 -6.04 -9.57 -12.40
CA PHE A 70 -6.50 -8.37 -11.69
C PHE A 70 -7.44 -8.72 -10.52
N TYR A 71 -8.42 -9.61 -10.74
CA TYR A 71 -9.39 -9.96 -9.71
C TYR A 71 -8.78 -10.69 -8.51
N ASP A 72 -7.73 -11.49 -8.71
CA ASP A 72 -7.03 -12.15 -7.60
C ASP A 72 -6.23 -11.13 -6.79
N VAL A 73 -5.52 -10.22 -7.45
CA VAL A 73 -4.77 -9.14 -6.78
C VAL A 73 -5.72 -8.18 -6.06
N ALA A 74 -6.82 -7.79 -6.70
CA ALA A 74 -7.83 -6.92 -6.11
C ALA A 74 -8.45 -7.57 -4.86
N ARG A 75 -8.84 -8.85 -4.93
CA ARG A 75 -9.37 -9.59 -3.77
C ARG A 75 -8.36 -9.65 -2.63
N ALA A 76 -7.09 -9.90 -2.94
CA ALA A 76 -6.01 -9.89 -1.96
C ALA A 76 -5.86 -8.53 -1.26
N PHE A 77 -5.91 -7.43 -2.02
CA PHE A 77 -5.79 -6.08 -1.45
C PHE A 77 -7.05 -5.66 -0.68
N GLU A 78 -8.23 -6.13 -1.06
CA GLU A 78 -9.45 -5.95 -0.25
C GLU A 78 -9.34 -6.62 1.13
N GLN A 79 -8.68 -7.79 1.21
CA GLN A 79 -8.43 -8.44 2.50
C GLN A 79 -7.48 -7.61 3.37
N ILE A 80 -6.40 -7.08 2.79
CA ILE A 80 -5.47 -6.17 3.48
C ILE A 80 -6.20 -4.91 3.96
N LYS A 81 -7.02 -4.28 3.10
CA LYS A 81 -7.86 -3.13 3.43
C LYS A 81 -8.78 -3.43 4.63
N SER A 82 -9.45 -4.57 4.60
CA SER A 82 -10.38 -4.98 5.67
C SER A 82 -9.67 -5.09 7.03
N VAL A 83 -8.48 -5.71 7.06
CA VAL A 83 -7.69 -5.86 8.29
C VAL A 83 -7.13 -4.52 8.77
N ALA A 84 -6.67 -3.66 7.86
CA ALA A 84 -6.20 -2.32 8.20
C ALA A 84 -7.30 -1.47 8.86
N ILE A 85 -8.52 -1.53 8.32
CA ILE A 85 -9.70 -0.86 8.90
C ILE A 85 -10.01 -1.43 10.29
N GLU A 86 -10.06 -2.76 10.44
CA GLU A 86 -10.34 -3.39 11.74
C GLU A 86 -9.32 -2.99 12.83
N LYS A 87 -8.04 -2.85 12.45
CA LYS A 87 -6.95 -2.48 13.36
C LYS A 87 -6.71 -0.97 13.46
N ASN A 88 -7.53 -0.14 12.81
CA ASN A 88 -7.36 1.31 12.76
C ASN A 88 -5.94 1.72 12.32
N SER A 89 -5.39 1.00 11.33
CA SER A 89 -4.07 1.24 10.73
C SER A 89 -4.24 2.03 9.42
N TYR A 90 -3.29 2.91 9.13
CA TYR A 90 -3.20 3.55 7.82
C TYR A 90 -2.73 2.56 6.77
N LEU A 91 -3.37 2.57 5.61
CA LEU A 91 -2.97 1.82 4.43
C LEU A 91 -2.83 2.79 3.26
N ILE A 92 -1.65 2.83 2.67
CA ILE A 92 -1.31 3.65 1.52
C ILE A 92 -0.95 2.69 0.38
N ILE A 93 -1.66 2.81 -0.73
CA ILE A 93 -1.45 1.98 -1.92
C ILE A 93 -1.10 2.92 -3.07
N VAL A 94 -0.03 2.58 -3.80
CA VAL A 94 0.33 3.23 -5.05
C VAL A 94 -0.26 2.44 -6.20
N LEU A 95 -0.98 3.15 -7.08
CA LEU A 95 -1.64 2.59 -8.26
C LEU A 95 -1.26 3.45 -9.47
N GLY A 96 -0.79 2.81 -10.53
CA GLY A 96 -0.54 3.49 -11.80
C GLY A 96 -1.81 3.62 -12.61
N GLU A 97 -2.20 4.85 -12.95
CA GLU A 97 -3.42 5.15 -13.71
C GLU A 97 -3.49 4.45 -15.07
N GLY A 98 -2.33 4.17 -15.69
CA GLY A 98 -2.24 3.47 -16.98
C GLY A 98 -2.19 1.95 -16.91
N THR A 99 -2.27 1.35 -15.72
CA THR A 99 -2.06 -0.10 -15.53
C THR A 99 -3.34 -0.93 -15.56
N MET A 100 -4.49 -0.25 -15.48
CA MET A 100 -5.82 -0.83 -15.39
C MET A 100 -6.80 -0.04 -16.26
N ASP A 101 -7.91 -0.66 -16.64
CA ASP A 101 -9.01 0.08 -17.25
C ASP A 101 -9.80 0.91 -16.21
N ASN A 102 -10.64 1.84 -16.67
CA ASN A 102 -11.40 2.74 -15.79
C ASN A 102 -12.33 1.99 -14.81
N ILE A 103 -12.85 0.82 -15.20
CA ILE A 103 -13.74 0.01 -14.35
C ILE A 103 -12.92 -0.63 -13.24
N GLN A 104 -11.80 -1.27 -13.59
CA GLN A 104 -10.87 -1.88 -12.66
C GLN A 104 -10.30 -0.86 -11.66
N PHE A 105 -9.88 0.31 -12.16
CA PHE A 105 -9.39 1.40 -11.33
C PHE A 105 -10.47 1.86 -10.33
N GLY A 106 -11.71 2.07 -10.80
CA GLY A 106 -12.83 2.43 -9.93
C GLY A 106 -13.18 1.36 -8.90
N GLN A 107 -12.99 0.08 -9.22
CA GLN A 107 -13.21 -1.02 -8.29
C GLN A 107 -12.19 -1.03 -7.16
N ILE A 108 -10.89 -0.92 -7.47
CA ILE A 108 -9.83 -1.03 -6.46
C ILE A 108 -9.74 0.22 -5.56
N THR A 109 -10.02 1.39 -6.11
CA THR A 109 -10.03 2.68 -5.39
C THR A 109 -11.33 2.94 -4.63
N ARG A 110 -12.30 2.02 -4.69
CA ARG A 110 -13.52 2.14 -3.91
C ARG A 110 -13.18 2.22 -2.42
N TYR A 111 -13.72 3.25 -1.75
CA TYR A 111 -13.45 3.58 -0.35
C TYR A 111 -12.04 4.07 -0.03
N CYS A 112 -11.20 4.26 -1.06
CA CYS A 112 -9.92 4.94 -0.91
C CYS A 112 -10.11 6.45 -1.04
N LEU A 113 -9.29 7.20 -0.30
CA LEU A 113 -9.15 8.63 -0.51
C LEU A 113 -7.92 8.84 -1.39
N GLU A 114 -8.11 9.60 -2.48
CA GLU A 114 -6.99 10.05 -3.30
C GLU A 114 -6.06 10.90 -2.43
N TRP A 115 -4.77 10.54 -2.39
CA TRP A 115 -3.77 11.39 -1.77
C TRP A 115 -3.51 12.60 -2.67
N ASN A 116 -4.24 13.68 -2.42
CA ASN A 116 -4.09 14.93 -3.17
C ASN A 116 -3.87 16.11 -2.20
N PRO A 117 -2.61 16.56 -2.01
CA PRO A 117 -2.30 17.66 -1.11
C PRO A 117 -3.07 18.95 -1.37
N GLU A 118 -3.46 19.20 -2.62
CA GLU A 118 -4.20 20.41 -3.01
C GLU A 118 -5.67 20.37 -2.58
N LYS A 119 -6.22 19.17 -2.40
CA LYS A 119 -7.59 18.95 -1.91
C LYS A 119 -7.70 18.96 -0.38
N ILE A 120 -6.57 18.94 0.34
CA ILE A 120 -6.55 19.02 1.80
C ILE A 120 -6.75 20.50 2.21
N GLN A 121 -8.02 20.90 2.33
CA GLN A 121 -8.38 22.25 2.78
C GLN A 121 -8.36 22.38 4.32
N ASP A 122 -8.48 21.26 5.03
CA ASP A 122 -8.61 21.18 6.49
C ASP A 122 -7.36 21.62 7.28
N LEU A 123 -6.22 21.79 6.59
CA LEU A 123 -4.94 22.21 7.18
C LEU A 123 -4.56 23.67 6.89
N LYS A 124 -5.42 24.41 6.19
CA LYS A 124 -5.23 25.84 5.99
C LYS A 124 -5.95 26.57 7.11
N GLU A 125 -5.18 26.99 8.12
CA GLU A 125 -5.57 28.06 9.05
C GLU A 125 -5.74 29.39 8.30
#